data_AF-A0A1A9HXT3-F1
#
_entry.id   AF-A0A1A9HXT3-F1
#
_cell.length_a   1.000
_cell.length_b   1.000
_cell.length_c   1.000
_cell.angle_alpha   90.00
_cell.angle_beta   90.00
_cell.angle_gamma   90.00
#
_symmetry.space_group_name_H-M   'P 1'
#
loop_
_entity.id
_entity.type
_entity.pdbx_description
1 polymer ?
#
loop_
_entity_poly.entity_id
_entity_poly.type
_entity_poly.pdbx_seq_one_letter_code
_entity_poly.pdbx_strand_id
1 'polypeptide(L)'
;MDNAVVTPVQNINTPFNEAQWLQVLFLLADTQTWLQQQQEGLIWQLPVKNRKRLLRKSWYLTATALAHILERHYYKVPRHPLAGKFTISIPAIAAAIRDAYQQPPQPLPEPSGEDSGLLQRVWDAGTPLGYDTTGRTVSVLTVISDASGEIITAFPGTAQAQDGSG
;
A
#
# COMPACT_ATOMS: atom_id res chain seq x y z
N MET A 1 23.20 -14.35 -10.16
CA MET A 1 23.37 -15.17 -8.94
C MET A 1 21.97 -15.43 -8.42
N ASP A 2 21.32 -16.46 -8.96
CA ASP A 2 19.93 -16.80 -8.65
C ASP A 2 19.90 -17.86 -7.56
N ASN A 3 19.54 -17.44 -6.35
CA ASN A 3 19.18 -18.39 -5.29
C ASN A 3 17.73 -18.82 -5.51
N ALA A 4 17.52 -19.72 -6.47
CA ALA A 4 16.27 -20.45 -6.56
C ALA A 4 16.18 -21.34 -5.31
N VAL A 5 15.22 -21.07 -4.44
CA VAL A 5 14.85 -21.98 -3.35
C VAL A 5 14.32 -23.24 -4.03
N VAL A 6 15.16 -24.27 -4.11
CA VAL A 6 14.78 -25.59 -4.61
C VAL A 6 13.83 -26.19 -3.57
N THR A 7 12.52 -26.13 -3.84
CA THR A 7 11.55 -26.94 -3.11
C THR A 7 11.88 -28.40 -3.40
N PRO A 8 12.20 -29.23 -2.38
CA PRO A 8 12.43 -30.64 -2.62
C PRO A 8 11.14 -31.27 -3.13
N VAL A 9 11.20 -31.83 -4.35
CA VAL A 9 10.13 -32.67 -4.89
C VAL A 9 10.01 -33.87 -3.96
N GLN A 10 8.96 -33.89 -3.14
CA GLN A 10 8.77 -34.92 -2.14
C GLN A 10 8.50 -36.28 -2.78
N ASN A 11 9.21 -37.27 -2.24
CA ASN A 11 9.11 -38.69 -2.56
C ASN A 11 7.66 -39.18 -2.35
N ILE A 12 7.07 -39.77 -3.39
CA ILE A 12 5.63 -40.04 -3.58
C ILE A 12 5.11 -41.24 -2.75
N ASN A 13 5.79 -41.64 -1.67
CA ASN A 13 5.44 -42.83 -0.88
C ASN A 13 5.34 -42.60 0.63
N THR A 14 5.30 -41.35 1.08
CA THR A 14 5.00 -41.05 2.49
C THR A 14 3.48 -40.95 2.62
N PRO A 15 2.80 -41.80 3.42
CA PRO A 15 1.37 -41.64 3.65
C PRO A 15 1.10 -40.26 4.24
N PHE A 16 0.04 -39.60 3.77
CA PHE A 16 -0.36 -38.29 4.26
C PHE A 16 -0.58 -38.34 5.77
N ASN A 17 0.24 -37.59 6.51
CA ASN A 17 0.08 -37.47 7.96
C ASN A 17 -0.93 -36.36 8.27
N GLU A 18 -2.20 -36.73 8.30
CA GLU A 18 -3.32 -35.81 8.54
C GLU A 18 -3.17 -35.05 9.86
N ALA A 19 -2.75 -35.72 10.93
CA ALA A 19 -2.57 -35.10 12.24
C ALA A 19 -1.52 -33.98 12.22
N GLN A 20 -0.36 -34.23 11.59
CA GLN A 20 0.68 -33.22 11.45
C GLN A 20 0.22 -32.09 10.53
N TRP A 21 -0.47 -32.40 9.43
CA TRP A 21 -0.98 -31.39 8.50
C TRP A 21 -1.98 -30.45 9.17
N LEU A 22 -2.93 -30.99 9.96
CA LEU A 22 -3.90 -30.20 10.73
C LEU A 22 -3.21 -29.29 11.75
N GLN A 23 -2.18 -29.78 12.46
CA GLN A 23 -1.40 -28.95 13.38
C GLN A 23 -0.76 -27.75 12.69
N VAL A 24 -0.14 -27.97 11.53
CA VAL A 24 0.47 -26.89 10.75
C VAL A 24 -0.59 -25.92 10.23
N LEU A 25 -1.73 -26.43 9.75
CA LEU A 25 -2.84 -25.59 9.27
C LEU A 25 -3.34 -24.64 10.37
N PHE A 26 -3.63 -25.16 11.57
CA PHE A 26 -4.13 -24.33 12.66
C PHE A 26 -3.07 -23.33 13.15
N LEU A 27 -1.80 -23.72 13.22
CA LEU A 27 -0.72 -22.80 13.55
C LEU A 27 -0.62 -21.64 12.55
N LEU A 28 -0.74 -21.93 11.24
CA LEU A 28 -0.74 -20.91 10.20
C LEU A 28 -1.96 -19.98 10.32
N ALA A 29 -3.15 -20.54 10.56
CA ALA A 29 -4.38 -19.75 10.74
C ALA A 29 -4.29 -18.80 11.94
N ASP A 30 -3.77 -19.29 13.08
CA ASP A 30 -3.56 -18.49 14.28
C ASP A 30 -2.51 -17.39 14.04
N THR A 31 -1.42 -17.73 13.36
CA THR A 31 -0.35 -16.78 13.03
C THR A 31 -0.85 -15.68 12.09
N GLN A 32 -1.64 -16.04 11.06
CA GLN A 32 -2.23 -15.08 10.14
C GLN A 32 -3.20 -14.13 10.87
N THR A 33 -4.02 -14.67 11.78
CA THR A 33 -4.93 -13.87 12.62
C THR A 33 -4.16 -12.91 13.50
N TRP A 34 -3.09 -13.37 14.15
CA TRP A 34 -2.24 -12.53 14.99
C TRP A 34 -1.55 -11.42 14.19
N LEU A 35 -0.97 -11.73 13.03
CA LEU A 35 -0.32 -10.74 12.16
C LEU A 35 -1.30 -9.66 11.69
N GLN A 36 -2.51 -10.06 11.30
CA GLN A 36 -3.57 -9.13 10.92
C GLN A 36 -3.92 -8.17 12.08
N GLN A 37 -4.04 -8.69 13.31
CA GLN A 37 -4.28 -7.85 14.49
C GLN A 37 -3.11 -6.90 14.78
N GLN A 38 -1.86 -7.34 14.60
CA GLN A 38 -0.69 -6.46 14.78
C GLN A 38 -0.67 -5.34 13.75
N GLN A 39 -0.98 -5.64 12.49
CA GLN A 39 -1.09 -4.64 11.43
C GLN A 39 -2.17 -3.59 11.76
N GLU A 40 -3.37 -4.02 12.12
CA GLU A 40 -4.43 -3.10 12.52
C GLU A 40 -4.01 -2.27 13.74
N GLY A 41 -3.35 -2.91 14.72
CA GLY A 41 -2.79 -2.27 15.90
C GLY A 41 -1.82 -1.12 15.56
N LEU A 42 -0.94 -1.31 14.59
CA LEU A 42 -0.02 -0.26 14.11
C LEU A 42 -0.77 0.94 13.54
N ILE A 43 -1.80 0.71 12.73
CA ILE A 43 -2.62 1.80 12.18
C ILE A 43 -3.41 2.50 13.30
N TRP A 44 -3.87 1.76 14.32
CA TRP A 44 -4.57 2.32 15.47
C TRP A 44 -3.71 3.25 16.33
N GLN A 45 -2.39 3.07 16.32
CA GLN A 45 -1.43 3.93 17.04
C GLN A 45 -1.22 5.30 16.37
N LEU A 46 -1.59 5.45 15.09
CA LEU A 46 -1.47 6.73 14.40
C LEU A 46 -2.42 7.77 15.02
N PRO A 47 -1.93 8.98 15.38
CA PRO A 47 -2.75 10.04 15.98
C PRO A 47 -3.62 10.75 14.93
N VAL A 48 -4.53 9.99 14.34
CA VAL A 48 -5.40 10.40 13.23
C VAL A 48 -6.86 10.25 13.67
N LYS A 49 -7.66 11.32 13.48
CA LYS A 49 -9.12 11.28 13.72
C LYS A 49 -9.78 10.27 12.76
N ASN A 50 -10.85 9.60 13.18
CA ASN A 50 -11.59 8.67 12.30
C ASN A 50 -10.72 7.59 11.60
N ARG A 51 -9.58 7.19 12.20
CA ARG A 51 -8.61 6.24 11.61
C ARG A 51 -9.21 4.88 11.24
N LYS A 52 -10.31 4.46 11.86
CA LYS A 52 -11.11 3.30 11.45
C LYS A 52 -11.51 3.30 9.96
N ARG A 53 -11.54 4.47 9.30
CA ARG A 53 -11.80 4.57 7.85
C ARG A 53 -10.68 3.96 7.01
N LEU A 54 -9.43 4.00 7.49
CA LEU A 54 -8.27 3.35 6.87
C LEU A 54 -8.26 1.83 7.04
N LEU A 55 -9.20 1.28 7.83
CA LEU A 55 -9.31 -0.15 8.10
C LEU A 55 -10.61 -0.73 7.52
N ARG A 56 -11.25 -0.02 6.58
CA ARG A 56 -12.48 -0.50 5.93
C ARG A 56 -12.09 -1.37 4.74
N LYS A 57 -12.86 -2.42 4.46
CA LYS A 57 -12.62 -3.30 3.30
C LYS A 57 -12.47 -2.51 1.99
N SER A 58 -13.33 -1.51 1.76
CA SER A 58 -13.31 -0.68 0.55
C SER A 58 -12.28 0.48 0.57
N TRP A 59 -11.49 0.59 1.65
CA TRP A 59 -10.43 1.60 1.81
C TRP A 59 -9.45 1.15 2.91
N TYR A 60 -8.63 0.16 2.58
CA TYR A 60 -7.82 -0.57 3.54
C TYR A 60 -6.33 -0.21 3.39
N LEU A 61 -5.74 0.39 4.42
CA LEU A 61 -4.31 0.70 4.49
C LEU A 61 -3.59 -0.40 5.26
N THR A 62 -2.84 -1.23 4.54
CA THR A 62 -2.00 -2.28 5.15
C THR A 62 -0.69 -1.70 5.71
N ALA A 63 -0.02 -2.46 6.58
CA ALA A 63 1.32 -2.12 7.05
C ALA A 63 2.31 -2.14 5.89
N THR A 64 2.15 -3.09 4.95
CA THR A 64 2.96 -3.19 3.73
C THR A 64 2.82 -1.94 2.86
N ALA A 65 1.59 -1.49 2.59
CA ALA A 65 1.35 -0.29 1.80
C ALA A 65 1.88 0.96 2.50
N LEU A 66 1.66 1.10 3.81
CA LEU A 66 2.22 2.22 4.57
C LEU A 66 3.75 2.23 4.54
N ALA A 67 4.39 1.07 4.70
CA ALA A 67 5.84 0.94 4.60
C ALA A 67 6.34 1.34 3.20
N HIS A 68 5.68 0.86 2.14
CA HIS A 68 5.99 1.23 0.75
C HIS A 68 5.87 2.74 0.52
N ILE A 69 4.78 3.35 0.99
CA ILE A 69 4.54 4.80 0.90
C ILE A 69 5.65 5.57 1.62
N LEU A 70 6.01 5.17 2.84
CA LEU A 70 7.03 5.89 3.60
C LEU A 70 8.43 5.68 3.02
N GLU A 71 8.75 4.48 2.57
CA GLU A 71 10.03 4.17 1.94
C GLU A 71 10.24 4.97 0.65
N ARG A 72 9.23 4.98 -0.22
CA ARG A 72 9.34 5.60 -1.55
C ARG A 72 9.02 7.09 -1.54
N HIS A 73 8.12 7.55 -0.68
CA HIS A 73 7.53 8.89 -0.76
C HIS A 73 7.69 9.74 0.50
N TYR A 74 8.34 9.30 1.60
CA TYR A 74 8.60 10.19 2.73
C TYR A 74 9.97 10.86 2.64
N TYR A 75 10.02 12.19 2.78
CA TYR A 75 11.28 12.96 2.60
C TYR A 75 12.41 12.57 3.56
N LYS A 76 12.08 12.07 4.76
CA LYS A 76 13.09 11.66 5.75
C LYS A 76 13.69 10.29 5.44
N VAL A 77 13.16 9.56 4.46
CA VAL A 77 13.73 8.30 3.98
C VAL A 77 14.46 8.58 2.66
N PRO A 78 15.81 8.60 2.66
CA PRO A 78 16.62 8.97 1.49
C PRO A 78 16.74 7.83 0.48
N ARG A 79 15.62 7.22 0.08
CA ARG A 79 15.51 6.24 -1.01
C ARG A 79 14.64 6.83 -2.13
N HIS A 80 14.83 6.41 -3.37
CA HIS A 80 14.05 6.88 -4.53
C HIS A 80 13.98 8.43 -4.66
N PRO A 81 15.10 9.12 -4.93
CA PRO A 81 15.16 10.59 -4.94
C PRO A 81 14.33 11.23 -6.06
N LEU A 82 14.02 10.49 -7.13
CA LEU A 82 13.22 10.97 -8.27
C LEU A 82 11.70 10.79 -8.07
N ALA A 83 11.28 10.13 -6.99
CA ALA A 83 9.87 9.99 -6.66
C ALA A 83 9.34 11.25 -5.96
N GLY A 84 8.05 11.55 -6.12
CA GLY A 84 7.39 12.60 -5.32
C GLY A 84 7.54 12.34 -3.82
N LYS A 85 7.73 13.40 -3.03
CA LYS A 85 8.06 13.31 -1.59
C LYS A 85 7.09 14.11 -0.74
N PHE A 86 6.39 13.44 0.18
CA PHE A 86 5.69 14.08 1.29
C PHE A 86 6.69 14.81 2.18
N THR A 87 6.41 16.07 2.51
CA THR A 87 7.17 16.88 3.48
C THR A 87 6.42 17.05 4.80
N ILE A 88 5.15 16.63 4.84
CA ILE A 88 4.30 16.61 6.03
C ILE A 88 4.60 15.42 6.96
N SER A 89 4.06 15.45 8.18
CA SER A 89 4.25 14.38 9.17
C SER A 89 3.52 13.08 8.79
N ILE A 90 3.99 11.92 9.26
CA ILE A 90 3.33 10.61 9.02
C ILE A 90 1.83 10.63 9.40
N PRO A 91 1.41 11.19 10.55
CA PRO A 91 -0.02 11.31 10.86
C PRO A 91 -0.78 12.17 9.84
N ALA A 92 -0.17 13.23 9.32
CA ALA A 92 -0.78 14.07 8.28
C ALA A 92 -0.88 13.32 6.93
N ILE A 93 0.11 12.50 6.56
CA ILE A 93 0.05 11.62 5.38
C ILE A 93 -1.15 10.66 5.53
N ALA A 94 -1.25 9.96 6.65
CA ALA A 94 -2.34 9.04 6.92
C ALA A 94 -3.72 9.74 6.95
N ALA A 95 -3.79 10.96 7.49
CA ALA A 95 -5.01 11.77 7.44
C ALA A 95 -5.39 12.17 6.01
N ALA A 96 -4.42 12.53 5.17
CA ALA A 96 -4.65 12.86 3.76
C ALA A 96 -5.16 11.63 2.98
N ILE A 97 -4.53 10.46 3.17
CA ILE A 97 -4.99 9.19 2.58
C ILE A 97 -6.42 8.85 3.04
N ARG A 98 -6.74 9.06 4.33
CA ARG A 98 -8.09 8.87 4.86
C ARG A 98 -9.09 9.78 4.18
N ASP A 99 -8.74 11.04 3.94
CA ASP A 99 -9.65 12.04 3.38
C ASP A 99 -9.84 11.90 1.88
N ALA A 100 -8.83 11.39 1.16
CA ALA A 100 -8.93 11.05 -0.26
C ALA A 100 -10.04 10.03 -0.57
N TYR A 101 -10.50 9.24 0.41
CA TYR A 101 -11.67 8.34 0.26
C TYR A 101 -12.95 9.07 -0.17
N GLN A 102 -13.06 10.38 0.09
CA GLN A 102 -14.22 11.18 -0.32
C GLN A 102 -14.30 11.39 -1.83
N GLN A 103 -13.20 11.16 -2.54
CA GLN A 103 -13.14 11.30 -4.00
C GLN A 103 -13.66 10.04 -4.68
N PRO A 104 -14.35 10.17 -5.83
CA PRO A 104 -14.77 9.02 -6.60
C PRO A 104 -13.54 8.26 -7.11
N PRO A 105 -13.53 6.91 -7.06
CA PRO A 105 -12.50 6.13 -7.74
C PRO A 105 -12.57 6.40 -9.25
N GLN A 106 -11.40 6.51 -9.88
CA GLN A 106 -11.25 6.54 -11.33
C GLN A 106 -10.27 5.46 -11.75
N PRO A 107 -10.41 4.84 -12.92
CA PRO A 107 -9.39 3.96 -13.46
C PRO A 107 -8.02 4.66 -13.48
N LEU A 108 -6.96 3.92 -13.15
CA LEU A 108 -5.60 4.43 -13.28
C LEU A 108 -5.26 4.59 -14.78
N PRO A 109 -4.81 5.77 -15.23
CA PRO A 109 -4.48 5.99 -16.63
C PRO A 109 -3.19 5.25 -16.99
N GLU A 110 -3.29 4.26 -17.86
CA GLU A 110 -2.15 3.52 -18.38
C GLU A 110 -1.82 3.95 -19.82
N PRO A 111 -0.53 4.09 -20.20
CA PRO A 111 -0.15 4.47 -21.55
C PRO A 111 -0.63 3.50 -22.63
N SER A 112 -0.75 2.21 -22.29
CA SER A 112 -1.19 1.15 -23.21
C SER A 112 -2.70 1.17 -23.49
N GLY A 113 -3.48 1.92 -22.70
CA GLY A 113 -4.95 1.89 -22.75
C GLY A 113 -5.57 0.60 -22.22
N GLU A 114 -4.77 -0.34 -21.70
CA GLU A 114 -5.26 -1.53 -21.01
C GLU A 114 -5.65 -1.20 -19.57
N ASP A 115 -6.76 -1.78 -19.11
CA ASP A 115 -7.22 -1.61 -17.73
C ASP A 115 -6.36 -2.48 -16.80
N SER A 116 -5.53 -1.84 -15.98
CA SER A 116 -4.73 -2.52 -14.95
C SER A 116 -5.58 -3.09 -13.81
N GLY A 117 -6.87 -2.78 -13.77
CA GLY A 117 -7.77 -3.08 -12.64
C GLY A 117 -7.49 -2.22 -11.41
N LEU A 118 -6.57 -1.25 -11.53
CA LEU A 118 -6.22 -0.32 -10.45
C LEU A 118 -7.07 0.94 -10.52
N LEU A 119 -7.43 1.44 -9.35
CA LEU A 119 -8.21 2.64 -9.17
C LEU A 119 -7.35 3.71 -8.52
N GLN A 120 -7.44 4.94 -9.01
CA GLN A 120 -6.90 6.11 -8.35
C GLN A 120 -7.99 6.98 -7.72
N ARG A 121 -7.61 7.68 -6.66
CA ARG A 121 -8.35 8.83 -6.13
C ARG A 121 -7.37 9.99 -5.98
N VAL A 122 -7.73 11.12 -6.59
CA VAL A 122 -6.92 12.34 -6.58
C VAL A 122 -7.61 13.37 -5.70
N TRP A 123 -6.93 13.81 -4.65
CA TRP A 123 -7.46 14.75 -3.66
C TRP A 123 -6.55 15.97 -3.51
N ASP A 124 -7.11 17.17 -3.66
CA ASP A 124 -6.41 18.41 -3.31
C ASP A 124 -6.64 18.73 -1.83
N ALA A 125 -5.58 18.73 -1.04
CA ALA A 125 -5.62 19.06 0.37
C ALA A 125 -5.80 20.57 0.62
N GLY A 126 -5.62 21.42 -0.40
CA GLY A 126 -5.64 22.88 -0.28
C GLY A 126 -4.42 23.46 0.45
N THR A 127 -3.51 22.59 0.92
CA THR A 127 -2.26 22.96 1.60
C THR A 127 -1.10 22.13 1.06
N PRO A 128 0.15 22.62 1.06
CA PRO A 128 1.30 21.86 0.60
C PRO A 128 1.44 20.51 1.31
N LEU A 129 1.51 19.44 0.53
CA LEU A 129 1.75 18.06 1.02
C LEU A 129 3.20 17.65 0.84
N GLY A 130 3.88 18.20 -0.17
CA GLY A 130 5.18 17.74 -0.59
C GLY A 130 5.61 18.26 -1.95
N TYR A 131 6.55 17.52 -2.56
CA TYR A 131 7.03 17.75 -3.91
C TYR A 131 6.56 16.64 -4.86
N ASP A 132 6.25 16.98 -6.10
CA ASP A 132 6.06 15.99 -7.16
C ASP A 132 7.40 15.49 -7.73
N THR A 133 7.33 14.63 -8.76
CA THR A 133 8.51 14.06 -9.44
C THR A 133 9.36 15.12 -10.17
N THR A 134 8.82 16.31 -10.42
CA THR A 134 9.53 17.45 -11.02
C THR A 134 10.14 18.38 -9.97
N GLY A 135 9.96 18.08 -8.68
CA GLY A 135 10.42 18.91 -7.56
C GLY A 135 9.52 20.10 -7.24
N ARG A 136 8.33 20.20 -7.85
CA ARG A 136 7.39 21.30 -7.59
C ARG A 136 6.61 21.03 -6.32
N THR A 137 6.39 22.08 -5.54
CA THR A 137 5.51 21.96 -4.36
C THR A 137 4.08 21.72 -4.82
N VAL A 138 3.42 20.71 -4.26
CA VAL A 138 2.06 20.31 -4.62
C VAL A 138 1.18 20.14 -3.37
N SER A 139 -0.10 20.45 -3.51
CA SER A 139 -1.16 20.18 -2.52
C SER A 139 -2.00 18.95 -2.86
N VAL A 140 -1.77 18.36 -4.04
CA VAL A 140 -2.51 17.22 -4.55
C VAL A 140 -1.88 15.92 -4.05
N LEU A 141 -2.74 14.99 -3.64
CA LEU A 141 -2.44 13.61 -3.28
C LEU A 141 -3.07 12.69 -4.31
N THR A 142 -2.33 11.69 -4.77
CA THR A 142 -2.90 10.52 -5.46
C THR A 142 -2.79 9.31 -4.56
N VAL A 143 -3.88 8.57 -4.41
CA VAL A 143 -3.93 7.26 -3.74
C VAL A 143 -4.35 6.23 -4.77
N ILE A 144 -3.59 5.15 -4.91
CA ILE A 144 -3.87 4.03 -5.80
C ILE A 144 -4.31 2.84 -4.94
N SER A 145 -5.41 2.21 -5.32
CA SER A 145 -5.94 1.00 -4.72
C SER A 145 -6.23 -0.06 -5.78
N ASP A 146 -6.35 -1.31 -5.37
CA ASP A 146 -6.95 -2.34 -6.21
C ASP A 146 -8.49 -2.16 -6.29
N ALA A 147 -9.15 -3.08 -7.00
CA ALA A 147 -10.62 -3.12 -7.11
C ALA A 147 -11.33 -3.51 -5.79
N SER A 148 -10.63 -4.15 -4.84
CA SER A 148 -11.20 -4.53 -3.53
C SER A 148 -11.23 -3.35 -2.55
N GLY A 149 -10.38 -2.35 -2.78
CA GLY A 149 -10.19 -1.18 -1.94
C GLY A 149 -8.94 -1.24 -1.07
N GLU A 150 -8.06 -2.23 -1.27
CA GLU A 150 -6.74 -2.27 -0.66
C GLU A 150 -5.84 -1.21 -1.29
N ILE A 151 -5.30 -0.32 -0.46
CA ILE A 151 -4.40 0.74 -0.89
C ILE A 151 -3.05 0.12 -1.23
N ILE A 152 -2.55 0.40 -2.43
CA ILE A 152 -1.27 -0.07 -2.92
C ILE A 152 -0.19 0.97 -2.66
N THR A 153 -0.48 2.24 -2.98
CA THR A 153 0.45 3.35 -2.78
C THR A 153 -0.27 4.69 -2.69
N ALA A 154 0.46 5.71 -2.26
CA ALA A 154 0.01 7.09 -2.20
C ALA A 154 1.22 8.03 -2.33
N PHE A 155 1.06 9.14 -3.05
CA PHE A 155 2.15 10.08 -3.30
C PHE A 155 1.64 11.51 -3.59
N PRO A 156 2.45 12.55 -3.33
CA PRO A 156 2.13 13.91 -3.74
C PRO A 156 2.21 14.06 -5.27
N GLY A 157 1.25 14.76 -5.84
CA GLY A 157 1.10 14.98 -7.27
C GLY A 157 -0.01 14.12 -7.87
N THR A 158 -0.10 14.12 -9.19
CA THR A 158 -1.03 13.31 -9.97
C THR A 158 -0.29 12.12 -10.59
N ALA A 159 -0.98 11.00 -10.75
CA ALA A 159 -0.56 9.99 -11.73
C ALA A 159 -0.70 10.61 -13.12
N GLN A 160 0.34 11.29 -13.61
CA GLN A 160 0.49 11.42 -15.05
C GLN A 160 0.75 10.01 -15.60
N ALA A 161 0.21 9.70 -16.77
CA ALA A 161 0.69 8.56 -17.55
C ALA A 161 2.18 8.80 -17.80
N GLN A 162 3.03 8.31 -16.91
CA GLN A 162 4.48 8.45 -17.04
C GLN A 162 4.96 7.24 -17.82
N ASP A 163 5.54 7.56 -18.97
CA ASP A 163 6.25 6.68 -19.89
C ASP A 163 7.04 5.60 -19.17
N GLY A 164 6.92 4.38 -19.70
CA GLY A 164 7.64 3.22 -19.21
C GLY A 164 9.14 3.49 -19.15
N SER A 165 9.72 3.24 -17.98
CA SER A 165 11.13 2.92 -17.83
C SER A 165 11.28 2.14 -16.53
N GLY A 166 11.06 0.82 -16.67
CA GLY A 166 11.66 -0.16 -15.76
C GLY A 166 13.17 -0.28 -16.01
#